data_AF-A0A9R0RWG5-F1
#
_entry.id   AF-A0A9R0RWG5-F1
#
_cell.length_a   1.000
_cell.length_b   1.000
_cell.length_c   1.000
_cell.angle_alpha   90.00
_cell.angle_beta   90.00
_cell.angle_gamma   90.00
#
_symmetry.space_group_name_H-M   'P 1'
#
loop_
_entity.id
_entity.type
_entity.pdbx_description
1 polymer ?
#
loop_
_entity_poly.entity_id
_entity_poly.type
_entity_poly.pdbx_seq_one_letter_code
_entity_poly.pdbx_strand_id
1 'polypeptide(L)'
;MVSEQFDRCHGILLQYAEFLSSAVTPSTYVQLVPPLEDLVYKYHIEPDVAFLIYRPVMRLFKSASSGEACWPLDGNEEGEPVSCDDMILHGDSSQKLIMWSDLLNTIRTILPTKAWNGLSPELYATFWGLTLYDLHFPKDRYDAETKKLHDNLKQLEDNSDNSSIAISRRKKDKERIQDLVDKLNNESDKHQQHVASVLQRLAREKDKWLSSGPDALKINMEFLQRCIYPRCVFSMQDAVYCATFVKTMHSLGTPFFNTVNHIDVFICKTLQPMICCCTEYEAGRLGRFLHETLKMAYYWKSDEAIYERECGNKPGFALYFRFPNSQRVPYAQFVKD
;
A
#
# COMPACT_ATOMS: atom_id res chain seq x y z
N MET A 1 -3.53 26.88 -17.01
CA MET A 1 -3.01 26.38 -18.32
C MET A 1 -1.86 25.40 -18.13
N VAL A 2 -0.72 25.76 -17.52
CA VAL A 2 0.39 24.78 -17.32
C VAL A 2 0.01 23.66 -16.33
N SER A 3 -0.57 24.01 -15.17
CA SER A 3 -1.05 23.04 -14.17
C SER A 3 -2.08 22.07 -14.73
N GLU A 4 -3.04 22.57 -15.49
CA GLU A 4 -4.07 21.76 -16.14
C GLU A 4 -3.48 20.78 -17.17
N GLN A 5 -2.51 21.21 -17.98
CA GLN A 5 -1.85 20.32 -18.93
C GLN A 5 -1.00 19.26 -18.21
N PHE A 6 -0.33 19.64 -17.12
CA PHE A 6 0.37 18.69 -16.26
C PHE A 6 -0.60 17.63 -15.72
N ASP A 7 -1.72 18.04 -15.13
CA ASP A 7 -2.74 17.14 -14.59
C ASP A 7 -3.29 16.17 -15.64
N ARG A 8 -3.49 16.67 -16.86
CA ARG A 8 -3.99 15.88 -17.98
C ARG A 8 -2.95 14.86 -18.48
N CYS A 9 -1.70 15.28 -18.64
CA CYS A 9 -0.59 14.37 -18.99
C CYS A 9 -0.37 13.30 -17.91
N HIS A 10 -0.41 13.69 -16.65
CA HIS A 10 -0.31 12.78 -15.51
C HIS A 10 -1.46 11.75 -15.51
N GLY A 11 -2.69 12.20 -15.76
CA GLY A 11 -3.84 11.31 -15.90
C GLY A 11 -3.68 10.29 -17.04
N ILE A 12 -3.15 10.72 -18.19
CA ILE A 12 -2.85 9.83 -19.32
C ILE A 12 -1.76 8.82 -18.96
N LEU A 13 -0.71 9.24 -18.25
CA LEU A 13 0.35 8.35 -17.77
C LEU A 13 -0.21 7.24 -16.87
N LEU A 14 -1.06 7.60 -15.90
CA LEU A 14 -1.71 6.63 -15.02
C LEU A 14 -2.53 5.61 -15.81
N GLN A 15 -3.37 6.08 -16.74
CA GLN A 15 -4.17 5.22 -17.61
C GLN A 15 -3.30 4.30 -18.48
N TYR A 16 -2.20 4.81 -19.00
CA TYR A 16 -1.29 4.03 -19.82
C TYR A 16 -0.57 2.95 -19.01
N ALA A 17 -0.10 3.27 -17.81
CA ALA A 17 0.53 2.30 -16.91
C ALA A 17 -0.45 1.17 -16.52
N GLU A 18 -1.70 1.52 -16.19
CA GLU A 18 -2.76 0.56 -15.87
C GLU A 18 -3.10 -0.32 -17.09
N PHE A 19 -3.28 0.30 -18.26
CA PHE A 19 -3.52 -0.42 -19.51
C PHE A 19 -2.39 -1.39 -19.82
N LEU A 20 -1.13 -0.96 -19.74
CA LEU A 20 0.01 -1.82 -20.02
C LEU A 20 0.04 -3.01 -19.07
N SER A 21 -0.23 -2.81 -17.79
CA SER A 21 -0.23 -3.88 -16.79
C SER A 21 -1.35 -4.90 -16.95
N SER A 22 -2.48 -4.50 -17.55
CA SER A 22 -3.66 -5.34 -17.74
C SER A 22 -3.74 -5.99 -19.12
N ALA A 23 -3.17 -5.34 -20.15
CA ALA A 23 -3.26 -5.78 -21.53
C ALA A 23 -2.21 -6.82 -21.93
N VAL A 24 -1.10 -6.93 -21.19
CA VAL A 24 -0.01 -7.86 -21.49
C VAL A 24 0.17 -8.92 -20.40
N THR A 25 0.77 -10.06 -20.77
CA THR A 25 1.11 -11.09 -19.77
C THR A 25 2.21 -10.59 -18.84
N PRO A 26 2.32 -11.10 -17.60
CA PRO A 26 3.38 -10.71 -16.68
C PRO A 26 4.80 -10.85 -17.26
N SER A 27 5.06 -11.95 -18.00
CA SER A 27 6.34 -12.16 -18.69
C SER A 27 6.61 -11.11 -19.76
N THR A 28 5.59 -10.72 -20.53
CA THR A 28 5.72 -9.66 -21.53
C THR A 28 5.94 -8.31 -20.87
N TYR A 29 5.31 -8.04 -19.72
CA TYR A 29 5.48 -6.79 -18.99
C TYR A 29 6.93 -6.60 -18.53
N VAL A 30 7.54 -7.64 -17.95
CA VAL A 30 8.96 -7.63 -17.55
C VAL A 30 9.90 -7.37 -18.73
N GLN A 31 9.56 -7.88 -19.93
CA GLN A 31 10.35 -7.65 -21.14
C GLN A 31 10.23 -6.21 -21.67
N LEU A 32 9.05 -5.59 -21.52
CA LEU A 32 8.78 -4.24 -22.02
C LEU A 32 9.34 -3.16 -21.10
N VAL A 33 9.37 -3.41 -19.78
CA VAL A 33 9.81 -2.42 -18.79
C VAL A 33 11.32 -2.50 -18.56
N PRO A 34 12.08 -1.42 -18.80
CA PRO A 34 13.50 -1.37 -18.48
C PRO A 34 13.78 -1.63 -16.99
N PRO A 35 14.99 -2.08 -16.63
CA PRO A 35 15.41 -2.15 -15.24
C PRO A 35 15.22 -0.82 -14.51
N LEU A 36 14.94 -0.88 -13.20
CA LEU A 36 14.72 0.33 -12.40
C LEU A 36 15.91 1.32 -12.48
N GLU A 37 17.14 0.81 -12.53
CA GLU A 37 18.35 1.62 -12.70
C GLU A 37 18.32 2.43 -14.00
N ASP A 38 17.92 1.82 -15.12
CA ASP A 38 17.81 2.48 -16.41
C ASP A 38 16.70 3.54 -16.38
N LEU A 39 15.54 3.25 -15.78
CA LEU A 39 14.46 4.24 -15.61
C LEU A 39 14.98 5.50 -14.91
N VAL A 40 15.70 5.34 -13.80
CA VAL A 40 16.14 6.46 -12.97
C VAL A 40 17.36 7.18 -13.56
N TYR A 41 18.39 6.46 -14.00
CA TYR A 41 19.69 7.07 -14.36
C TYR A 41 19.91 7.29 -15.84
N LYS A 42 19.35 6.44 -16.70
CA LYS A 42 19.51 6.54 -18.15
C LYS A 42 18.40 7.38 -18.77
N TYR A 43 17.17 7.19 -18.32
CA TYR A 43 16.00 7.94 -18.81
C TYR A 43 15.65 9.15 -17.94
N HIS A 44 16.31 9.32 -16.79
CA HIS A 44 16.08 10.44 -15.87
C HIS A 44 14.62 10.56 -15.43
N ILE A 45 13.92 9.43 -15.29
CA ILE A 45 12.55 9.39 -14.79
C ILE A 45 12.59 9.58 -13.28
N GLU A 46 11.71 10.46 -12.79
CA GLU A 46 11.59 10.71 -11.36
C GLU A 46 11.22 9.42 -10.60
N PRO A 47 11.77 9.19 -9.39
CA PRO A 47 11.61 7.91 -8.71
C PRO A 47 10.15 7.46 -8.53
N ASP A 48 9.24 8.37 -8.19
CA ASP A 48 7.81 8.10 -8.01
C ASP A 48 7.14 7.59 -9.29
N VAL A 49 7.49 8.17 -10.45
CA VAL A 49 7.06 7.69 -11.77
C VAL A 49 7.74 6.36 -12.13
N ALA A 50 9.04 6.22 -11.84
CA ALA A 50 9.77 4.99 -12.09
C ALA A 50 9.18 3.81 -11.28
N PHE A 51 8.80 4.04 -10.01
CA PHE A 51 8.13 3.04 -9.20
C PHE A 51 6.70 2.77 -9.65
N LEU A 52 5.95 3.75 -10.17
CA LEU A 52 4.65 3.46 -10.80
C LEU A 52 4.80 2.39 -11.90
N ILE A 53 5.78 2.58 -12.78
CA ILE A 53 6.02 1.70 -13.94
C ILE A 53 6.63 0.37 -13.50
N TYR A 54 7.55 0.38 -12.54
CA TYR A 54 8.29 -0.82 -12.13
C TYR A 54 7.56 -1.66 -11.08
N ARG A 55 6.56 -1.11 -10.37
CA ARG A 55 5.83 -1.82 -9.30
C ARG A 55 5.27 -3.17 -9.73
N PRO A 56 4.65 -3.36 -10.91
CA PRO A 56 4.20 -4.68 -11.34
C PRO A 56 5.35 -5.69 -11.50
N VAL A 57 6.55 -5.24 -11.90
CA VAL A 57 7.75 -6.09 -11.99
C VAL A 57 8.19 -6.57 -10.61
N MET A 58 8.16 -5.68 -9.59
CA MET A 58 8.52 -6.05 -8.21
C MET A 58 7.66 -7.19 -7.66
N ARG A 59 6.41 -7.34 -8.14
CA ARG A 59 5.47 -8.38 -7.70
C ARG A 59 5.70 -9.74 -8.38
N LEU A 60 6.67 -9.84 -9.30
CA LEU A 60 6.94 -11.04 -10.09
C LEU A 60 8.23 -11.76 -9.67
N PHE A 61 8.93 -11.26 -8.65
CA PHE A 61 10.04 -11.99 -8.04
C PHE A 61 9.54 -13.30 -7.45
N LYS A 62 10.29 -14.37 -7.68
CA LYS A 62 9.93 -15.71 -7.24
C LYS A 62 10.95 -16.24 -6.25
N SER A 63 10.48 -17.02 -5.29
CA SER A 63 11.39 -17.82 -4.47
C SER A 63 12.00 -18.92 -5.34
N ALA A 64 13.31 -19.11 -5.26
CA ALA A 64 14.02 -20.20 -5.91
C ALA A 64 13.52 -21.58 -5.44
N SER A 65 12.98 -21.68 -4.21
CA SER A 65 12.50 -22.94 -3.65
C SER A 65 11.07 -23.32 -4.07
N SER A 66 10.13 -22.37 -4.09
CA SER A 66 8.71 -22.65 -4.43
C SER A 66 8.37 -22.36 -5.89
N GLY A 67 9.12 -21.50 -6.58
CA GLY A 67 8.80 -21.04 -7.93
C GLY A 67 7.55 -20.12 -8.02
N GLU A 68 6.95 -19.79 -6.88
CA GLU A 68 5.82 -18.88 -6.75
C GLU A 68 6.28 -17.45 -6.48
N ALA A 69 5.47 -16.48 -6.90
CA ALA A 69 5.74 -15.08 -6.67
C ALA A 69 5.63 -14.78 -5.16
N CYS A 70 6.66 -14.15 -4.59
CA CYS A 70 6.72 -13.84 -3.17
C CYS A 70 7.48 -12.54 -2.93
N TRP A 71 7.44 -12.07 -1.69
CA TRP A 71 8.26 -10.98 -1.17
C TRP A 71 9.29 -11.53 -0.17
N PRO A 72 10.37 -10.78 0.10
CA PRO A 72 11.33 -11.19 1.12
C PRO A 72 10.65 -11.36 2.47
N LEU A 73 11.04 -12.38 3.25
CA LEU A 73 10.47 -12.67 4.58
C LEU A 73 8.98 -13.07 4.59
N ASP A 74 8.34 -13.29 3.43
CA ASP A 74 7.09 -14.05 3.37
C ASP A 74 7.30 -15.45 3.97
N GLY A 75 6.26 -16.04 4.55
CA GLY A 75 6.33 -17.43 5.03
C GLY A 75 6.28 -18.40 3.86
N ASN A 76 7.22 -19.33 3.78
CA ASN A 76 7.13 -20.48 2.88
C ASN A 76 6.09 -21.50 3.40
N GLU A 77 5.90 -22.62 2.68
CA GLU A 77 4.96 -23.69 3.08
C GLU A 77 5.24 -24.26 4.48
N GLU A 78 6.48 -24.14 4.97
CA GLU A 78 6.94 -24.59 6.29
C GLU A 78 6.89 -23.47 7.35
N GLY A 79 6.47 -22.26 6.99
CA GLY A 79 6.38 -21.08 7.85
C GLY A 79 7.68 -20.32 8.05
N GLU A 80 8.78 -20.77 7.45
CA GLU A 80 10.09 -20.10 7.49
C GLU A 80 10.14 -18.88 6.55
N PRO A 81 10.88 -17.82 6.93
CA PRO A 81 10.95 -16.60 6.13
C PRO A 81 11.82 -16.80 4.87
N VAL A 82 11.30 -16.42 3.70
CA VAL A 82 12.06 -16.45 2.44
C VAL A 82 13.25 -15.49 2.50
N SER A 83 14.45 -15.96 2.11
CA SER A 83 15.66 -15.13 2.05
C SER A 83 15.66 -14.22 0.82
N CYS A 84 16.24 -13.03 0.97
CA CYS A 84 16.49 -12.10 -0.13
C CYS A 84 17.37 -12.71 -1.24
N ASP A 85 18.32 -13.56 -0.88
CA ASP A 85 19.27 -14.17 -1.82
C ASP A 85 18.64 -15.28 -2.67
N ASP A 86 17.51 -15.82 -2.22
CA ASP A 86 16.76 -16.87 -2.93
C ASP A 86 15.72 -16.28 -3.91
N MET A 87 15.58 -14.95 -3.96
CA MET A 87 14.55 -14.29 -4.75
C MET A 87 15.07 -13.83 -6.10
N ILE A 88 14.50 -14.42 -7.15
CA ILE A 88 15.01 -14.30 -8.51
C ILE A 88 13.92 -13.81 -9.45
N LEU A 89 14.28 -12.91 -10.36
CA LEU A 89 13.47 -12.53 -11.50
C LEU A 89 14.17 -13.03 -12.77
N HIS A 90 13.50 -13.94 -13.49
CA HIS A 90 13.94 -14.37 -14.80
C HIS A 90 13.51 -13.34 -15.83
N GLY A 91 14.49 -12.63 -16.40
CA GLY A 91 14.35 -12.11 -17.76
C GLY A 91 14.34 -13.26 -18.77
N ASP A 92 13.99 -12.97 -20.03
CA ASP A 92 14.15 -13.93 -21.14
C ASP A 92 15.60 -14.49 -21.17
N SER A 93 15.81 -15.63 -21.83
CA SER A 93 17.09 -16.21 -22.26
C SER A 93 18.21 -15.23 -22.68
N SER A 94 17.89 -13.97 -23.05
CA SER A 94 18.86 -12.90 -23.36
C SER A 94 19.07 -11.85 -22.25
N GLN A 95 18.18 -11.78 -21.25
CA GLN A 95 18.24 -10.84 -20.12
C GLN A 95 18.88 -11.50 -18.89
N LYS A 96 19.74 -10.74 -18.21
CA LYS A 96 20.44 -11.15 -16.99
C LYS A 96 19.43 -11.44 -15.87
N LEU A 97 19.62 -12.54 -15.14
CA LEU A 97 18.93 -12.84 -13.89
C LEU A 97 19.08 -11.65 -12.92
N ILE A 98 17.96 -11.15 -12.38
CA ILE A 98 17.97 -10.04 -11.41
C ILE A 98 17.64 -10.60 -10.03
N MET A 99 18.52 -10.36 -9.06
CA MET A 99 18.28 -10.72 -7.66
C MET A 99 17.53 -9.61 -6.93
N TRP A 100 16.78 -9.95 -5.89
CA TRP A 100 16.18 -8.91 -5.02
C TRP A 100 17.26 -8.03 -4.37
N SER A 101 18.42 -8.60 -4.05
CA SER A 101 19.57 -7.87 -3.54
C SER A 101 20.12 -6.84 -4.54
N ASP A 102 20.10 -7.15 -5.85
CA ASP A 102 20.46 -6.19 -6.90
C ASP A 102 19.49 -5.01 -6.91
N LEU A 103 18.19 -5.27 -6.83
CA LEU A 103 17.17 -4.23 -6.74
C LEU A 103 17.38 -3.34 -5.51
N LEU A 104 17.66 -3.92 -4.33
CA LEU A 104 17.96 -3.15 -3.12
C LEU A 104 19.23 -2.30 -3.27
N ASN A 105 20.25 -2.80 -3.96
CA ASN A 105 21.47 -2.03 -4.25
C ASN A 105 21.17 -0.84 -5.17
N THR A 106 20.34 -1.01 -6.19
CA THR A 106 19.85 0.13 -7.00
C THR A 106 19.04 1.10 -6.16
N ILE A 107 18.15 0.63 -5.28
CA ILE A 107 17.35 1.51 -4.42
C ILE A 107 18.25 2.37 -3.52
N ARG A 108 19.32 1.81 -2.96
CA ARG A 108 20.30 2.53 -2.13
C ARG A 108 20.92 3.73 -2.85
N THR A 109 21.03 3.71 -4.18
CA THR A 109 21.62 4.82 -4.94
C THR A 109 20.61 5.92 -5.27
N ILE A 110 19.29 5.64 -5.21
CA ILE A 110 18.23 6.59 -5.59
C ILE A 110 18.16 7.77 -4.62
N LEU A 111 18.26 7.53 -3.31
CA LEU A 111 18.22 8.58 -2.30
C LEU A 111 19.63 9.01 -1.85
N PRO A 112 19.81 10.27 -1.41
CA PRO A 112 21.06 10.70 -0.79
C PRO A 112 21.43 9.83 0.42
N THR A 113 22.73 9.57 0.62
CA THR A 113 23.24 8.71 1.71
C THR A 113 22.71 9.09 3.10
N LYS A 114 22.49 10.39 3.34
CA LYS A 114 21.93 10.90 4.61
C LYS A 114 20.50 10.45 4.88
N ALA A 115 19.68 10.20 3.86
CA ALA A 115 18.31 9.72 4.02
C ALA A 115 18.29 8.31 4.64
N TRP A 116 19.27 7.48 4.28
CA TRP A 116 19.44 6.12 4.79
C TRP A 116 19.91 6.04 6.25
N ASN A 117 20.21 7.17 6.90
CA ASN A 117 20.48 7.19 8.33
C ASN A 117 19.22 6.93 9.17
N GLY A 118 18.04 7.25 8.62
CA GLY A 118 16.75 7.09 9.29
C GLY A 118 15.84 6.06 8.63
N LEU A 119 15.90 5.94 7.30
CA LEU A 119 15.12 4.98 6.51
C LEU A 119 16.00 3.81 6.08
N SER A 120 15.38 2.66 5.83
CA SER A 120 16.03 1.51 5.20
C SER A 120 15.62 1.38 3.73
N PRO A 121 16.50 0.89 2.85
CA PRO A 121 16.15 0.51 1.48
C PRO A 121 14.99 -0.49 1.42
N GLU A 122 14.90 -1.38 2.41
CA GLU A 122 13.84 -2.38 2.55
C GLU A 122 12.48 -1.70 2.79
N LEU A 123 12.40 -0.74 3.73
CA LEU A 123 11.18 0.06 3.92
C LEU A 123 10.79 0.78 2.64
N TYR A 124 11.76 1.35 1.93
CA TYR A 124 11.51 2.09 0.70
C TYR A 124 10.97 1.17 -0.42
N ALA A 125 11.59 0.00 -0.60
CA ALA A 125 11.14 -1.02 -1.55
C ALA A 125 9.73 -1.53 -1.20
N THR A 126 9.48 -1.88 0.07
CA THR A 126 8.17 -2.33 0.55
C THR A 126 7.12 -1.23 0.36
N PHE A 127 7.44 0.02 0.72
CA PHE A 127 6.51 1.14 0.56
C PHE A 127 6.14 1.38 -0.89
N TRP A 128 7.07 1.35 -1.85
CA TRP A 128 6.78 1.62 -3.26
C TRP A 128 6.21 0.41 -4.02
N GLY A 129 6.52 -0.80 -3.54
CA GLY A 129 6.11 -2.07 -4.12
C GLY A 129 4.66 -2.49 -3.80
N LEU A 130 4.17 -2.14 -2.61
CA LEU A 130 2.81 -2.47 -2.20
C LEU A 130 1.77 -1.51 -2.79
N THR A 131 0.53 -1.97 -2.81
CA THR A 131 -0.68 -1.26 -3.25
C THR A 131 -1.75 -1.29 -2.16
N LEU A 132 -2.84 -0.54 -2.34
CA LEU A 132 -3.95 -0.53 -1.37
C LEU A 132 -4.56 -1.92 -1.16
N TYR A 133 -4.61 -2.75 -2.21
CA TYR A 133 -5.11 -4.12 -2.14
C TYR A 133 -4.34 -4.97 -1.12
N ASP A 134 -3.05 -4.72 -0.96
CA ASP A 134 -2.18 -5.50 -0.07
C ASP A 134 -2.38 -5.14 1.41
N LEU A 135 -2.99 -4.00 1.72
CA LEU A 135 -3.12 -3.47 3.09
C LEU A 135 -4.57 -3.35 3.59
N HIS A 136 -5.55 -3.38 2.68
CA HIS A 136 -6.94 -3.15 3.04
C HIS A 136 -7.87 -4.19 2.42
N PHE A 137 -8.61 -4.90 3.28
CA PHE A 137 -9.71 -5.79 2.91
C PHE A 137 -11.06 -5.07 3.11
N PRO A 138 -11.81 -4.76 2.04
CA PRO A 138 -13.06 -4.00 2.12
C PRO A 138 -14.25 -4.91 2.46
N LYS A 139 -14.27 -5.48 3.66
CA LYS A 139 -15.30 -6.43 4.11
C LYS A 139 -16.73 -5.97 3.82
N ASP A 140 -17.05 -4.73 4.21
CA ASP A 140 -18.40 -4.18 4.04
C ASP A 140 -18.86 -4.14 2.56
N ARG A 141 -17.93 -4.04 1.61
CA ARG A 141 -18.23 -4.06 0.17
C ARG A 141 -18.54 -5.46 -0.32
N TYR A 142 -17.74 -6.46 0.09
CA TYR A 142 -18.02 -7.86 -0.20
C TYR A 142 -19.35 -8.30 0.41
N ASP A 143 -19.60 -7.96 1.67
CA ASP A 143 -20.85 -8.27 2.37
C ASP A 143 -22.06 -7.63 1.66
N ALA A 144 -21.95 -6.37 1.23
CA ALA A 144 -23.02 -5.67 0.53
C ALA A 144 -23.32 -6.27 -0.85
N GLU A 145 -22.30 -6.59 -1.66
CA GLU A 145 -22.49 -7.21 -2.98
C GLU A 145 -23.01 -8.65 -2.86
N THR A 146 -22.50 -9.41 -1.89
CA THR A 146 -22.99 -10.76 -1.58
C THR A 146 -24.46 -10.72 -1.19
N LYS A 147 -24.87 -9.78 -0.33
CA LYS A 147 -26.27 -9.58 0.04
C LYS A 147 -27.15 -9.27 -1.17
N LYS A 148 -26.72 -8.38 -2.07
CA LYS A 148 -27.48 -8.05 -3.30
C LYS A 148 -27.71 -9.28 -4.18
N LEU A 149 -26.70 -10.15 -4.33
CA LEU A 149 -26.83 -11.38 -5.11
C LEU A 149 -27.82 -12.36 -4.47
N HIS A 150 -27.79 -12.51 -3.13
CA HIS A 150 -28.78 -13.32 -2.40
C HIS A 150 -30.20 -12.77 -2.50
N ASP A 151 -30.36 -11.44 -2.40
CA ASP A 151 -31.67 -10.78 -2.58
C ASP A 151 -32.21 -11.02 -4.00
N ASN A 152 -31.35 -11.00 -5.03
CA ASN A 152 -31.73 -11.33 -6.41
C ASN A 152 -32.16 -12.79 -6.58
N LEU A 153 -31.47 -13.74 -5.92
CA LEU A 153 -31.86 -15.16 -5.92
C LEU A 153 -33.25 -15.36 -5.32
N LYS A 154 -33.52 -14.68 -4.19
CA LYS A 154 -34.82 -14.72 -3.52
C LYS A 154 -35.94 -14.13 -4.40
N GLN A 155 -35.68 -13.01 -5.09
CA GLN A 155 -36.66 -12.43 -6.03
C GLN A 155 -36.99 -13.37 -7.19
N LEU A 156 -36.04 -14.17 -7.67
CA LEU A 156 -36.29 -15.18 -8.71
C LEU A 156 -37.14 -16.36 -8.19
N GLU A 157 -37.10 -16.64 -6.89
CA GLU A 157 -37.92 -17.66 -6.22
C GLU A 157 -39.37 -17.23 -6.06
N ASP A 158 -39.59 -15.97 -5.71
CA ASP A 158 -40.91 -15.40 -5.46
C ASP A 158 -41.73 -15.15 -6.75
N ASN A 159 -41.17 -15.43 -7.94
CA ASN A 159 -41.85 -15.22 -9.20
C ASN A 159 -42.96 -16.29 -9.44
N SER A 160 -44.19 -15.84 -9.72
CA SER A 160 -45.37 -16.70 -9.87
C SER A 160 -45.57 -17.29 -11.28
N ASP A 161 -44.79 -16.88 -12.29
CA ASP A 161 -44.94 -17.38 -13.68
C ASP A 161 -44.39 -18.81 -13.84
N ASN A 162 -45.31 -19.78 -13.88
CA ASN A 162 -45.01 -21.21 -13.99
C ASN A 162 -45.03 -21.75 -15.43
N SER A 163 -44.93 -20.88 -16.45
CA SER A 163 -44.72 -21.36 -17.82
C SER A 163 -43.38 -22.11 -17.95
N SER A 164 -43.32 -23.14 -18.79
CA SER A 164 -42.10 -23.94 -18.99
C SER A 164 -40.89 -23.10 -19.43
N ILE A 165 -41.15 -22.06 -20.23
CA ILE A 165 -40.15 -21.09 -20.68
C ILE A 165 -39.65 -20.25 -19.50
N ALA A 166 -40.54 -19.75 -18.63
CA ALA A 166 -40.17 -18.97 -17.46
C ALA A 166 -39.38 -19.82 -16.43
N ILE A 167 -39.76 -21.08 -16.24
CA ILE A 167 -39.03 -22.01 -15.36
C ILE A 167 -37.61 -22.25 -15.87
N SER A 168 -37.44 -22.51 -17.17
CA SER A 168 -36.12 -22.73 -17.78
C SER A 168 -35.22 -21.50 -17.68
N ARG A 169 -35.76 -20.30 -17.93
CA ARG A 169 -35.03 -19.04 -17.77
C ARG A 169 -34.61 -18.79 -16.33
N ARG A 170 -35.53 -18.95 -15.37
CA ARG A 170 -35.25 -18.79 -13.93
C ARG A 170 -34.16 -19.74 -13.46
N LYS A 171 -34.19 -21.00 -13.90
CA LYS A 171 -33.15 -21.98 -13.57
C LYS A 171 -31.77 -21.50 -14.04
N LYS A 172 -31.67 -21.07 -15.31
CA LYS A 172 -30.41 -20.55 -15.88
C LYS A 172 -29.91 -19.28 -15.17
N ASP A 173 -30.82 -18.37 -14.83
CA ASP A 173 -30.46 -17.14 -14.13
C ASP A 173 -30.02 -17.40 -12.69
N LYS A 174 -30.67 -18.35 -11.99
CA LYS A 174 -30.23 -18.81 -10.67
C LYS A 174 -28.84 -19.42 -10.71
N GLU A 175 -28.57 -20.32 -11.66
CA GLU A 175 -27.24 -20.92 -11.84
C GLU A 175 -26.18 -19.83 -12.06
N ARG A 176 -26.45 -18.86 -12.95
CA ARG A 176 -25.55 -17.73 -13.20
C ARG A 176 -25.29 -16.86 -11.97
N ILE A 177 -26.33 -16.56 -11.17
CA ILE A 177 -26.17 -15.74 -9.96
C ILE A 177 -25.44 -16.54 -8.88
N GLN A 178 -25.73 -17.83 -8.73
CA GLN A 178 -25.02 -18.70 -7.80
C GLN A 178 -23.52 -18.79 -8.14
N ASP A 179 -23.17 -18.97 -9.42
CA ASP A 179 -21.78 -18.94 -9.89
C ASP A 179 -21.07 -17.63 -9.53
N LEU A 180 -21.79 -16.50 -9.55
CA LEU A 180 -21.25 -15.19 -9.16
C LEU A 180 -21.05 -15.09 -7.65
N VAL A 181 -21.98 -15.62 -6.85
CA VAL A 181 -21.84 -15.70 -5.38
C VAL A 181 -20.61 -16.52 -5.02
N ASP A 182 -20.44 -17.68 -5.64
CA ASP A 182 -19.31 -18.58 -5.34
C ASP A 182 -17.97 -17.95 -5.73
N LYS A 183 -17.92 -17.28 -6.89
CA LYS A 183 -16.73 -16.50 -7.31
C LYS A 183 -16.42 -15.37 -6.35
N LEU A 184 -17.43 -14.60 -5.93
CA LEU A 184 -17.24 -13.45 -5.04
C LEU A 184 -16.78 -13.88 -3.64
N ASN A 185 -17.35 -14.96 -3.10
CA ASN A 185 -16.92 -15.53 -1.82
C ASN A 185 -15.47 -16.02 -1.88
N ASN A 186 -15.11 -16.75 -2.93
CA ASN A 186 -13.74 -17.22 -3.14
C ASN A 186 -12.74 -16.05 -3.29
N GLU A 187 -13.13 -14.99 -4.01
CA GLU A 187 -12.32 -13.77 -4.13
C GLU A 187 -12.14 -13.07 -2.77
N SER A 188 -13.23 -12.94 -2.00
CA SER A 188 -13.23 -12.35 -0.66
C SER A 188 -12.29 -13.12 0.29
N ASP A 189 -12.41 -14.44 0.33
CA ASP A 189 -11.57 -15.30 1.18
C ASP A 189 -10.09 -15.18 0.80
N LYS A 190 -9.77 -15.19 -0.50
CA LYS A 190 -8.41 -14.99 -1.01
C LYS A 190 -7.87 -13.62 -0.65
N HIS A 191 -8.66 -12.56 -0.79
CA HIS A 191 -8.22 -11.21 -0.47
C HIS A 191 -7.96 -11.06 1.04
N GLN A 192 -8.83 -11.63 1.88
CA GLN A 192 -8.64 -11.62 3.33
C GLN A 192 -7.35 -12.36 3.74
N GLN A 193 -7.11 -13.54 3.18
CA GLN A 193 -5.89 -14.32 3.42
C GLN A 193 -4.64 -13.58 2.93
N HIS A 194 -4.71 -12.95 1.75
CA HIS A 194 -3.62 -12.14 1.20
C HIS A 194 -3.22 -11.01 2.14
N VAL A 195 -4.19 -10.20 2.59
CA VAL A 195 -3.93 -9.09 3.51
C VAL A 195 -3.36 -9.59 4.83
N ALA A 196 -3.86 -10.72 5.36
CA ALA A 196 -3.32 -11.32 6.58
C ALA A 196 -1.85 -11.75 6.42
N SER A 197 -1.52 -12.39 5.29
CA SER A 197 -0.15 -12.81 4.96
C SER A 197 0.79 -11.61 4.83
N VAL A 198 0.38 -10.56 4.11
CA VAL A 198 1.15 -9.32 3.98
C VAL A 198 1.40 -8.70 5.35
N LEU A 199 0.39 -8.55 6.20
CA LEU A 199 0.56 -7.99 7.55
C LEU A 199 1.50 -8.84 8.42
N GLN A 200 1.49 -10.16 8.28
CA GLN A 200 2.43 -11.05 8.96
C GLN A 200 3.88 -10.83 8.49
N ARG A 201 4.11 -10.66 7.17
CA ARG A 201 5.43 -10.28 6.64
C ARG A 201 5.87 -8.93 7.21
N LEU A 202 5.01 -7.91 7.12
CA LEU A 202 5.34 -6.57 7.60
C LEU A 202 5.68 -6.56 9.10
N ALA A 203 5.04 -7.43 9.89
CA ALA A 203 5.37 -7.60 11.31
C ALA A 203 6.81 -8.12 11.54
N ARG A 204 7.35 -8.94 10.63
CA ARG A 204 8.73 -9.45 10.65
C ARG A 204 9.74 -8.40 10.18
N GLU A 205 9.35 -7.54 9.24
CA GLU A 205 10.21 -6.49 8.69
C GLU A 205 10.33 -5.25 9.57
N LYS A 206 9.26 -4.87 10.27
CA LYS A 206 9.10 -3.54 10.88
C LYS A 206 10.27 -3.07 11.74
N ASP A 207 10.94 -3.99 12.43
CA ASP A 207 12.01 -3.66 13.38
C ASP A 207 13.31 -3.22 12.69
N LYS A 208 13.45 -3.51 11.39
CA LYS A 208 14.59 -3.11 10.56
C LYS A 208 14.31 -1.87 9.70
N TRP A 209 13.05 -1.43 9.63
CA TRP A 209 12.64 -0.37 8.71
C TRP A 209 13.24 0.99 9.02
N LEU A 210 13.34 1.32 10.30
CA LEU A 210 13.77 2.61 10.80
C LEU A 210 14.88 2.42 11.83
N SER A 211 15.83 3.35 11.86
CA SER A 211 16.97 3.31 12.78
C SER A 211 17.02 4.54 13.67
N SER A 212 17.45 4.36 14.93
CA SER A 212 17.72 5.47 15.85
C SER A 212 18.98 6.24 15.41
N GLY A 213 18.82 7.15 14.44
CA GLY A 213 19.84 8.10 14.08
C GLY A 213 20.00 9.24 15.12
N PRO A 214 21.11 10.00 15.07
CA PRO A 214 21.27 11.20 15.90
C PRO A 214 20.13 12.21 15.67
N ASP A 215 19.54 12.24 14.48
CA ASP A 215 18.40 13.07 14.13
C ASP A 215 17.08 12.28 14.14
N ALA A 216 16.77 11.54 15.21
CA ALA A 216 15.52 10.75 15.31
C ALA A 216 14.25 11.59 15.05
N LEU A 217 14.28 12.90 15.33
CA LEU A 217 13.20 13.86 15.02
C LEU A 217 12.97 14.05 13.51
N LYS A 218 13.95 13.72 12.66
CA LYS A 218 13.87 13.86 11.20
C LYS A 218 13.39 12.59 10.50
N ILE A 219 13.31 11.45 11.19
CA ILE A 219 12.90 10.18 10.56
C ILE A 219 11.53 10.32 9.90
N ASN A 220 10.55 10.86 10.63
CA ASN A 220 9.21 11.11 10.10
C ASN A 220 9.20 12.14 8.95
N MET A 221 10.06 13.16 9.02
CA MET A 221 10.20 14.15 7.94
C MET A 221 10.78 13.51 6.68
N GLU A 222 11.83 12.70 6.80
CA GLU A 222 12.41 11.99 5.65
C GLU A 222 11.40 10.99 5.07
N PHE A 223 10.69 10.22 5.89
CA PHE A 223 9.66 9.31 5.38
C PHE A 223 8.51 10.08 4.69
N LEU A 224 8.09 11.20 5.27
CA LEU A 224 7.07 12.06 4.67
C LEU A 224 7.53 12.62 3.32
N GLN A 225 8.75 13.16 3.24
CA GLN A 225 9.26 13.83 2.04
C GLN A 225 9.69 12.86 0.94
N ARG A 226 10.25 11.69 1.29
CA ARG A 226 10.82 10.74 0.32
C ARG A 226 9.83 9.67 -0.15
N CYS A 227 8.80 9.40 0.64
CA CYS A 227 7.84 8.33 0.36
C CYS A 227 6.41 8.84 0.30
N ILE A 228 5.89 9.36 1.41
CA ILE A 228 4.45 9.64 1.55
C ILE A 228 4.00 10.75 0.62
N TYR A 229 4.67 11.92 0.64
CA TYR A 229 4.23 13.07 -0.14
C TYR A 229 4.28 12.83 -1.65
N PRO A 230 5.40 12.37 -2.24
CA PRO A 230 5.45 12.09 -3.69
C PRO A 230 4.38 11.09 -4.13
N ARG A 231 4.07 10.10 -3.28
CA ARG A 231 3.07 9.09 -3.59
C ARG A 231 1.64 9.56 -3.35
N CYS A 232 1.35 10.29 -2.27
CA CYS A 232 -0.02 10.64 -1.91
C CYS A 232 -0.65 11.66 -2.86
N VAL A 233 0.15 12.50 -3.51
CA VAL A 233 -0.30 13.42 -4.56
C VAL A 233 -0.36 12.77 -5.95
N PHE A 234 0.06 11.50 -6.06
CA PHE A 234 0.20 10.81 -7.36
C PHE A 234 -1.13 10.28 -7.89
N SER A 235 -1.99 9.69 -7.05
CA SER A 235 -3.34 9.26 -7.44
C SER A 235 -4.29 9.26 -6.24
N MET A 236 -5.61 9.22 -6.49
CA MET A 236 -6.59 9.13 -5.41
C MET A 236 -6.45 7.85 -4.59
N GLN A 237 -6.09 6.74 -5.25
CA GLN A 237 -5.86 5.46 -4.57
C GLN A 237 -4.57 5.51 -3.75
N ASP A 238 -3.52 6.16 -4.27
CA ASP A 238 -2.25 6.31 -3.57
C ASP A 238 -2.38 7.21 -2.33
N ALA A 239 -3.24 8.23 -2.35
CA ALA A 239 -3.56 9.03 -1.17
C ALA A 239 -4.10 8.17 -0.01
N VAL A 240 -5.05 7.28 -0.32
CA VAL A 240 -5.63 6.34 0.66
C VAL A 240 -4.62 5.27 1.07
N TYR A 241 -3.83 4.76 0.13
CA TYR A 241 -2.73 3.82 0.42
C TYR A 241 -1.74 4.42 1.41
N CYS A 242 -1.28 5.66 1.20
CA CYS A 242 -0.31 6.30 2.08
C CYS A 242 -0.83 6.42 3.52
N ALA A 243 -2.08 6.84 3.69
CA ALA A 243 -2.71 6.91 5.01
C ALA A 243 -2.87 5.51 5.64
N THR A 244 -3.23 4.51 4.82
CA THR A 244 -3.36 3.12 5.26
C THR A 244 -2.01 2.55 5.69
N PHE A 245 -0.93 2.84 4.95
CA PHE A 245 0.43 2.41 5.28
C PHE A 245 0.90 3.02 6.61
N VAL A 246 0.66 4.32 6.82
CA VAL A 246 0.93 5.00 8.11
C VAL A 246 0.17 4.34 9.26
N LYS A 247 -1.12 4.05 9.07
CA LYS A 247 -1.94 3.34 10.06
C LYS A 247 -1.40 1.93 10.32
N THR A 248 -0.93 1.23 9.29
CA THR A 248 -0.33 -0.10 9.41
C THR A 248 0.96 -0.06 10.22
N MET A 249 1.89 0.86 9.93
CA MET A 249 3.11 1.05 10.73
C MET A 249 2.80 1.32 12.21
N HIS A 250 1.81 2.19 12.47
CA HIS A 250 1.33 2.45 13.82
C HIS A 250 0.80 1.18 14.49
N SER A 251 -0.09 0.45 13.81
CA SER A 251 -0.75 -0.75 14.33
C SER A 251 0.24 -1.88 14.62
N LEU A 252 1.26 -2.04 13.78
CA LEU A 252 2.34 -3.01 13.97
C LEU A 252 3.30 -2.63 15.11
N GLY A 253 3.25 -1.38 15.60
CA GLY A 253 4.21 -0.88 16.57
C GLY A 253 5.62 -0.86 15.98
N THR A 254 5.76 -0.28 14.79
CA THR A 254 7.07 -0.07 14.15
C THR A 254 7.95 0.80 15.05
N PRO A 255 9.14 0.33 15.47
CA PRO A 255 10.07 1.13 16.26
C PRO A 255 10.45 2.43 15.55
N PHE A 256 10.66 3.50 16.33
CA PHE A 256 11.08 4.83 15.86
C PHE A 256 10.10 5.60 14.95
N PHE A 257 9.01 4.98 14.48
CA PHE A 257 7.92 5.68 13.82
C PHE A 257 7.01 6.34 14.86
N ASN A 258 7.14 7.64 15.06
CA ASN A 258 6.28 8.36 16.00
C ASN A 258 5.03 8.89 15.28
N THR A 259 3.89 8.26 15.49
CA THR A 259 2.63 8.59 14.80
C THR A 259 2.13 9.99 15.15
N VAL A 260 2.23 10.42 16.41
CA VAL A 260 1.79 11.76 16.83
C VAL A 260 2.61 12.83 16.12
N ASN A 261 3.92 12.68 16.08
CA ASN A 261 4.79 13.61 15.39
C ASN A 261 4.65 13.55 13.88
N HIS A 262 4.34 12.40 13.29
CA HIS A 262 4.03 12.33 11.86
C HIS A 262 2.81 13.22 11.54
N ILE A 263 1.76 13.14 12.34
CA ILE A 263 0.56 13.97 12.22
C ILE A 263 0.88 15.45 12.44
N ASP A 264 1.59 15.78 13.53
CA ASP A 264 2.00 17.17 13.85
C ASP A 264 2.86 17.78 12.74
N VAL A 265 3.88 17.06 12.30
CA VAL A 265 4.75 17.49 11.20
C VAL A 265 3.94 17.74 9.93
N PHE A 266 3.07 16.79 9.58
CA PHE A 266 2.26 16.89 8.38
C PHE A 266 1.36 18.13 8.43
N ILE A 267 0.56 18.29 9.49
CA ILE A 267 -0.45 19.34 9.62
C ILE A 267 0.19 20.70 9.91
N CYS A 268 1.07 20.77 10.91
CA CYS A 268 1.56 22.04 11.44
C CYS A 268 2.76 22.60 10.68
N LYS A 269 3.55 21.74 9.98
CA LYS A 269 4.81 22.19 9.37
C LYS A 269 4.82 22.12 7.85
N THR A 270 4.15 21.12 7.26
CA THR A 270 4.30 20.86 5.81
C THR A 270 3.05 21.14 4.99
N LEU A 271 1.85 21.09 5.59
CA LEU A 271 0.59 21.18 4.84
C LEU A 271 0.47 22.49 4.05
N GLN A 272 0.75 23.64 4.69
CA GLN A 272 0.65 24.94 4.03
C GLN A 272 1.56 25.06 2.80
N PRO A 273 2.88 24.83 2.88
CA PRO A 273 3.74 24.91 1.70
C PRO A 273 3.38 23.85 0.64
N MET A 274 2.94 22.65 1.03
CA MET A 274 2.50 21.63 0.08
C MET A 274 1.29 22.11 -0.75
N ILE A 275 0.25 22.65 -0.09
CA ILE A 275 -0.94 23.17 -0.78
C ILE A 275 -0.56 24.29 -1.77
N CYS A 276 0.38 25.17 -1.39
CA CYS A 276 0.82 26.26 -2.27
C CYS A 276 1.58 25.78 -3.52
N CYS A 277 2.09 24.54 -3.52
CA CYS A 277 2.85 23.97 -4.63
C CYS A 277 2.05 22.97 -5.47
N CYS A 278 0.85 22.57 -5.04
CA CYS A 278 0.02 21.60 -5.74
C CYS A 278 -0.69 22.18 -6.97
N THR A 279 -0.89 21.36 -7.98
CA THR A 279 -1.96 21.54 -8.96
C THR A 279 -3.34 21.31 -8.33
N GLU A 280 -4.42 21.54 -9.09
CA GLU A 280 -5.78 21.31 -8.61
C GLU A 280 -6.01 19.82 -8.27
N TYR A 281 -5.53 18.91 -9.10
CA TYR A 281 -5.71 17.47 -8.86
C TYR A 281 -4.81 16.96 -7.73
N GLU A 282 -3.56 17.44 -7.64
CA GLU A 282 -2.68 17.15 -6.52
C GLU A 282 -3.28 17.63 -5.19
N ALA A 283 -3.85 18.84 -5.16
CA ALA A 283 -4.51 19.37 -3.97
C ALA A 283 -5.71 18.51 -3.56
N GLY A 284 -6.50 18.02 -4.52
CA GLY A 284 -7.59 17.07 -4.26
C GLY A 284 -7.11 15.75 -3.63
N ARG A 285 -6.00 15.19 -4.14
CA ARG A 285 -5.40 13.94 -3.63
C ARG A 285 -4.76 14.16 -2.25
N LEU A 286 -4.05 15.26 -2.05
CA LEU A 286 -3.52 15.68 -0.75
C LEU A 286 -4.65 15.87 0.27
N GLY A 287 -5.76 16.49 -0.14
CA GLY A 287 -6.97 16.62 0.67
C GLY A 287 -7.55 15.27 1.07
N ARG A 288 -7.50 14.27 0.18
CA ARG A 288 -7.91 12.90 0.51
C ARG A 288 -6.99 12.26 1.56
N PHE A 289 -5.67 12.42 1.43
CA PHE A 289 -4.71 11.94 2.43
C PHE A 289 -4.92 12.63 3.80
N LEU A 290 -5.14 13.95 3.80
CA LEU A 290 -5.47 14.71 5.01
C LEU A 290 -6.76 14.21 5.66
N HIS A 291 -7.80 13.95 4.88
CA HIS A 291 -9.06 13.41 5.39
C HIS A 291 -8.87 12.06 6.10
N GLU A 292 -8.16 11.11 5.48
CA GLU A 292 -7.92 9.80 6.10
C GLU A 292 -7.04 9.91 7.36
N THR A 293 -6.05 10.81 7.34
CA THR A 293 -5.17 11.08 8.50
C THR A 293 -5.98 11.65 9.68
N LEU A 294 -6.82 12.65 9.41
CA LEU A 294 -7.70 13.24 10.43
C LEU A 294 -8.72 12.23 10.92
N LYS A 295 -9.35 11.44 10.04
CA LYS A 295 -10.29 10.40 10.42
C LYS A 295 -9.69 9.41 11.42
N MET A 296 -8.43 9.01 11.21
CA MET A 296 -7.69 8.18 12.15
C MET A 296 -7.49 8.87 13.51
N ALA A 297 -7.02 10.12 13.51
CA ALA A 297 -6.81 10.88 14.75
C ALA A 297 -8.11 11.12 15.54
N TYR A 298 -9.19 11.50 14.84
CA TYR A 298 -10.51 11.71 15.44
C TYR A 298 -11.12 10.43 15.99
N TYR A 299 -10.89 9.28 15.35
CA TYR A 299 -11.32 7.99 15.88
C TYR A 299 -10.66 7.69 17.23
N TRP A 300 -9.34 7.90 17.36
CA TRP A 300 -8.65 7.75 18.65
C TRP A 300 -9.08 8.78 19.69
N LYS A 301 -9.48 9.98 19.26
CA LYS A 301 -10.00 11.05 20.13
C LYS A 301 -11.45 10.81 20.58
N SER A 302 -12.20 9.94 19.91
CA SER A 302 -13.63 9.77 20.18
C SER A 302 -13.95 8.99 21.46
N ASP A 303 -13.04 8.14 21.92
CA ASP A 303 -13.24 7.26 23.07
C ASP A 303 -11.88 6.90 23.71
N GLU A 304 -11.76 7.14 25.03
CA GLU A 304 -10.56 6.83 25.81
C GLU A 304 -10.22 5.33 25.79
N ALA A 305 -11.22 4.45 25.82
CA ALA A 305 -10.99 3.00 25.76
C ALA A 305 -10.41 2.56 24.41
N ILE A 306 -10.82 3.22 23.31
CA ILE A 306 -10.22 2.99 21.98
C ILE A 306 -8.77 3.46 21.99
N TYR A 307 -8.50 4.65 22.54
CA TYR A 307 -7.16 5.20 22.65
C TYR A 307 -6.22 4.28 23.44
N GLU A 308 -6.60 3.84 24.63
CA GLU A 308 -5.75 3.00 25.47
C GLU A 308 -5.44 1.66 24.80
N ARG A 309 -6.43 1.07 24.14
CA ARG A 309 -6.27 -0.20 23.41
C ARG A 309 -5.33 -0.06 22.21
N GLU A 310 -5.51 0.98 21.41
CA GLU A 310 -4.86 1.08 20.10
C GLU A 310 -3.60 1.94 20.11
N CYS A 311 -3.50 2.93 20.99
CA CYS A 311 -2.39 3.91 21.06
C CYS A 311 -1.56 3.79 22.34
N GLY A 312 -2.19 3.50 23.48
CA GLY A 312 -1.58 3.56 24.82
C GLY A 312 -0.29 2.74 24.97
N ASN A 313 -0.15 1.63 24.23
CA ASN A 313 1.05 0.79 24.27
C ASN A 313 1.98 0.93 23.04
N LYS A 314 1.61 1.75 22.05
CA LYS A 314 2.36 1.83 20.78
C LYS A 314 3.57 2.75 20.87
N PRO A 315 4.71 2.40 20.25
CA PRO A 315 5.88 3.28 20.18
C PRO A 315 5.57 4.60 19.45
N GLY A 316 4.52 4.61 18.61
CA GLY A 316 4.01 5.80 17.92
C GLY A 316 3.59 6.96 18.83
N PHE A 317 3.35 6.68 20.10
CA PHE A 317 2.91 7.64 21.10
C PHE A 317 3.94 7.86 22.21
N ALA A 318 5.19 7.39 22.02
CA ALA A 318 6.28 7.65 22.93
C ALA A 318 6.60 9.15 23.00
N LEU A 319 6.73 9.71 24.21
CA LEU A 319 7.12 11.11 24.45
C LEU A 319 8.55 11.37 23.97
N TYR A 320 9.43 10.37 24.06
CA TYR A 320 10.81 10.48 23.59
C TYR A 320 11.05 9.61 22.36
N PHE A 321 11.24 10.26 21.21
CA PHE A 321 11.43 9.64 19.89
C PHE A 321 12.55 8.59 19.83
N ARG A 322 13.67 8.87 20.49
CA ARG A 322 14.83 7.96 20.53
C ARG A 322 14.60 6.72 21.39
N PHE A 323 13.58 6.75 22.25
CA PHE A 323 13.29 5.69 23.20
C PHE A 323 11.86 5.17 22.95
N PRO A 324 11.68 4.20 22.04
CA PRO A 324 10.37 3.63 21.70
C PRO A 324 9.60 3.07 22.89
N ASN A 325 10.28 2.75 24.00
CA ASN A 325 9.68 2.23 25.24
C ASN A 325 9.51 3.28 26.33
N SER A 326 9.67 4.57 26.01
CA SER A 326 9.49 5.66 26.97
C SER A 326 8.02 5.91 27.33
N GLN A 327 7.77 6.80 28.29
CA GLN A 327 6.42 7.19 28.66
C GLN A 327 5.60 7.64 27.44
N ARG A 328 4.31 7.34 27.45
CA ARG A 328 3.39 7.58 26.35
C ARG A 328 2.62 8.87 26.57
N VAL A 329 2.17 9.50 25.48
CA VAL A 329 1.22 10.62 25.54
C VAL A 329 -0.05 10.11 26.22
N PRO A 330 -0.52 10.71 27.33
CA PRO A 330 -1.79 10.34 27.94
C PRO A 330 -2.98 10.80 27.09
N TYR A 331 -4.11 10.10 27.16
CA TYR A 331 -5.34 10.47 26.43
C TYR A 331 -5.73 11.94 26.66
N ALA A 332 -5.73 12.40 27.92
CA ALA A 332 -6.08 13.77 28.28
C ALA A 332 -5.17 14.84 27.63
N GLN A 333 -3.92 14.49 27.30
CA GLN A 333 -3.01 15.36 26.56
C GLN A 333 -3.32 15.29 25.06
N PHE A 334 -3.48 14.09 24.51
CA PHE A 334 -3.82 13.89 23.10
C PHE A 334 -5.13 14.58 22.67
N VAL A 335 -6.12 14.69 23.57
CA VAL A 335 -7.39 15.37 23.28
C VAL A 335 -7.24 16.90 23.19
N LYS A 336 -6.29 17.46 23.96
CA LYS A 336 -6.09 18.91 24.10
C LYS A 336 -5.27 19.51 22.96
N ASP A 337 -4.31 18.74 22.44
CA ASP A 337 -3.42 19.10 21.34
C ASP A 337 -4.07 18.82 19.96
#